data_AF-A0A3D3RFH3-F1
#
_entry.id   AF-A0A3D3RFH3-F1
#
_cell.length_a   1.000
_cell.length_b   1.000
_cell.length_c   1.000
_cell.angle_alpha   90.00
_cell.angle_beta   90.00
_cell.angle_gamma   90.00
#
_symmetry.space_group_name_H-M   'P 1'
#
loop_
_entity.id
_entity.type
_entity.pdbx_description
1 polymer ?
#
loop_
_entity_poly.entity_id
_entity_poly.type
_entity_poly.pdbx_seq_one_letter_code
_entity_poly.pdbx_strand_id
1 'polypeptide(L)'
;MNQKAIRFNQPDPDTIPAEIAALGDIISTFAYPEQKQLSACYQKIVKYSQRRIEILNMLTDSLSQMRLDSKLLLFDLDITREERDRAIAQLEEREW
;
A
#
# COMPACT_ATOMS: atom_id res chain seq x y z
N MET A 1 -2.59 2.20 19.72
CA MET A 1 -3.54 1.30 19.04
C MET A 1 -3.56 1.66 17.57
N ASN A 2 -2.95 0.85 16.71
CA ASN A 2 -3.00 1.06 15.25
C ASN A 2 -4.43 0.78 14.78
N GLN A 3 -5.23 1.83 14.57
CA GLN A 3 -6.45 1.70 13.79
C GLN A 3 -6.01 1.34 12.37
N LYS A 4 -6.13 0.05 12.04
CA LYS A 4 -6.13 -0.43 10.65
C LYS A 4 -7.23 0.36 9.95
N ALA A 5 -6.86 1.39 9.20
CA ALA A 5 -7.78 2.10 8.34
C ALA A 5 -8.50 1.02 7.52
N ILE A 6 -9.83 1.01 7.56
CA ILE A 6 -10.63 0.06 6.78
C ILE A 6 -10.37 0.40 5.30
N ARG A 7 -9.56 -0.41 4.63
CA ARG A 7 -9.15 -0.20 3.23
C ARG A 7 -10.16 -0.85 2.32
N PHE A 8 -10.96 -0.04 1.66
CA PHE A 8 -12.10 -0.50 0.87
C PHE A 8 -11.77 -1.21 -0.44
N ASN A 9 -10.50 -1.45 -0.81
CA ASN A 9 -10.21 -2.02 -2.13
C ASN A 9 -8.82 -2.66 -2.32
N GLN A 10 -8.17 -3.18 -1.27
CA GLN A 10 -6.92 -3.92 -1.49
C GLN A 10 -7.25 -5.36 -1.93
N PRO A 11 -6.74 -5.81 -3.10
CA PRO A 11 -6.91 -7.20 -3.51
C PRO A 11 -6.22 -8.13 -2.51
N ASP A 12 -6.85 -9.26 -2.26
CA ASP A 12 -6.33 -10.30 -1.37
C ASP A 12 -5.06 -10.92 -1.99
N PRO A 13 -3.91 -10.90 -1.29
CA PRO A 13 -2.66 -11.48 -1.79
C PRO A 13 -2.74 -12.96 -2.12
N ASP A 14 -3.64 -13.71 -1.47
CA ASP A 14 -3.81 -15.14 -1.72
C ASP A 14 -4.62 -15.40 -3.00
N THR A 15 -5.34 -14.38 -3.50
CA THR A 15 -6.11 -14.48 -4.74
C THR A 15 -5.22 -14.28 -5.96
N ILE A 16 -5.49 -15.08 -6.99
CA ILE A 16 -4.90 -14.91 -8.32
C ILE A 16 -5.95 -14.35 -9.28
N PRO A 17 -5.54 -13.59 -10.32
CA PRO A 17 -6.42 -13.19 -11.40
C PRO A 17 -7.16 -14.40 -12.00
N ALA A 18 -8.42 -14.18 -12.41
CA ALA A 18 -9.29 -15.22 -12.94
C ALA A 18 -8.69 -15.93 -14.17
N GLU A 19 -7.95 -15.20 -15.00
CA GLU A 19 -7.26 -15.71 -16.17
C GLU A 19 -6.11 -16.66 -15.79
N ILE A 20 -5.41 -16.37 -14.69
CA ILE A 20 -4.36 -17.25 -14.16
C ILE A 20 -4.99 -18.50 -13.54
N ALA A 21 -6.12 -18.38 -12.86
CA ALA A 21 -6.86 -19.55 -12.36
C ALA A 21 -7.31 -20.46 -13.52
N ALA A 22 -7.98 -19.89 -14.53
CA ALA A 22 -8.44 -20.62 -15.70
C ALA A 22 -7.31 -21.30 -16.48
N LEU A 23 -6.13 -20.67 -16.57
CA LEU A 23 -4.95 -21.29 -17.16
C LEU A 23 -4.49 -22.54 -16.38
N GLY A 24 -4.61 -22.53 -15.06
CA GLY A 24 -4.32 -23.69 -14.21
C GLY A 24 -5.24 -24.87 -14.52
N ASP A 25 -6.54 -24.60 -14.68
CA ASP A 25 -7.53 -25.61 -15.07
C ASP A 25 -7.18 -26.23 -16.43
N ILE A 26 -6.81 -25.40 -17.42
CA ILE A 26 -6.38 -25.87 -18.74
C ILE A 26 -5.10 -26.72 -18.65
N ILE A 27 -4.10 -26.29 -17.87
CA ILE A 27 -2.85 -27.07 -17.70
C ILE A 27 -3.14 -28.42 -17.06
N SER A 28 -4.13 -28.50 -16.16
CA SER A 28 -4.50 -29.75 -15.49
C SER A 28 -5.02 -30.84 -16.45
N THR A 29 -5.51 -30.47 -17.65
CA THR A 29 -6.05 -31.43 -18.63
C THR A 29 -4.98 -32.09 -19.51
N PHE A 30 -3.74 -31.62 -19.48
CA PHE A 30 -2.66 -32.19 -20.30
C PHE A 30 -2.15 -33.53 -19.74
N ALA A 31 -1.65 -34.39 -20.63
CA ALA A 31 -0.99 -35.64 -20.24
C ALA A 31 0.47 -35.39 -19.80
N TYR A 32 1.04 -36.36 -19.07
CA TYR A 32 2.48 -36.41 -18.83
C TYR A 32 3.24 -36.66 -20.14
N PRO A 33 4.44 -36.06 -20.35
CA PRO A 33 5.22 -35.23 -19.44
C PRO A 33 4.99 -33.72 -19.57
N GLU A 34 4.23 -33.27 -20.58
CA GLU A 34 4.00 -31.86 -20.92
C GLU A 34 3.33 -31.11 -19.75
N GLN A 35 2.35 -31.74 -19.11
CA GLN A 35 1.70 -31.22 -17.91
C GLN A 35 2.71 -30.84 -16.81
N LYS A 36 3.72 -31.68 -16.57
CA LYS A 36 4.73 -31.45 -15.51
C LYS A 36 5.60 -30.24 -15.84
N GLN A 37 6.00 -30.09 -17.10
CA GLN A 37 6.82 -28.95 -17.54
C GLN A 37 6.04 -27.63 -17.45
N LEU A 38 4.79 -27.61 -17.92
CA LEU A 38 3.90 -26.45 -17.87
C LEU A 38 3.53 -26.08 -16.42
N SER A 39 3.24 -27.07 -15.57
CA SER A 39 2.90 -26.85 -14.16
C SER A 39 4.01 -26.13 -13.40
N ALA A 40 5.27 -26.45 -13.68
CA ALA A 40 6.41 -25.79 -13.04
C ALA A 40 6.52 -24.30 -13.43
N CYS A 41 6.25 -23.96 -14.69
CA CYS A 41 6.22 -22.57 -15.15
C CYS A 41 5.01 -21.82 -14.56
N TYR A 42 3.84 -22.46 -14.59
CA TYR A 42 2.60 -21.93 -14.05
C TYR A 42 2.70 -21.57 -12.57
N GLN A 43 3.26 -22.47 -11.74
CA GLN A 43 3.46 -22.20 -10.31
C GLN A 43 4.33 -20.97 -10.05
N LYS A 44 5.32 -20.69 -10.91
CA LYS A 44 6.13 -19.46 -10.81
C LYS A 44 5.29 -18.24 -11.11
N ILE A 45 4.47 -18.28 -12.16
CA ILE A 45 3.56 -17.18 -12.54
C ILE A 45 2.57 -16.86 -11.42
N VAL A 46 1.95 -17.89 -10.83
CA VAL A 46 1.07 -17.74 -9.65
C VAL A 46 1.79 -17.02 -8.52
N LYS A 47 2.98 -17.50 -8.14
CA LYS A 47 3.78 -16.88 -7.07
C LYS A 47 4.15 -15.43 -7.38
N TYR A 48 4.53 -15.12 -8.62
CA TYR A 48 4.86 -13.75 -9.01
C TYR A 48 3.64 -12.84 -8.99
N SER A 49 2.48 -13.35 -9.38
CA SER A 49 1.21 -12.60 -9.34
C SER A 49 0.83 -12.24 -7.91
N GLN A 50 0.84 -13.23 -7.00
CA GLN A 50 0.55 -13.01 -5.58
C GLN A 50 1.56 -12.04 -4.95
N ARG A 51 2.86 -12.24 -5.21
CA ARG A 51 3.91 -11.35 -4.69
C ARG A 51 3.75 -9.91 -5.18
N ARG A 52 3.30 -9.71 -6.42
CA ARG A 52 3.04 -8.37 -6.95
C ARG A 52 1.90 -7.69 -6.18
N ILE A 53 0.84 -8.42 -5.86
CA ILE A 53 -0.28 -7.90 -5.04
C ILE A 53 0.23 -7.50 -3.66
N GLU A 54 1.03 -8.34 -2.99
CA GLU A 54 1.64 -8.01 -1.69
C GLU A 54 2.45 -6.71 -1.74
N ILE A 55 3.31 -6.57 -2.75
CA ILE A 55 4.16 -5.38 -2.93
C ILE A 55 3.29 -4.14 -3.17
N LEU A 56 2.27 -4.24 -4.03
CA LEU A 56 1.37 -3.13 -4.32
C LEU A 56 0.57 -2.72 -3.08
N ASN A 57 0.10 -3.69 -2.30
CA ASN A 57 -0.59 -3.43 -1.05
C ASN A 57 0.34 -2.69 -0.09
N MET A 58 1.53 -3.22 0.17
CA MET A 58 2.53 -2.59 1.04
C MET A 58 2.91 -1.17 0.59
N LEU A 59 3.11 -0.95 -0.71
CA LEU A 59 3.41 0.39 -1.24
C LEU A 59 2.24 1.36 -1.02
N THR A 60 1.02 0.89 -1.27
CA THR A 60 -0.20 1.66 -1.02
C THR A 60 -0.36 1.97 0.48
N ASP A 61 0.03 1.03 1.34
CA ASP A 61 0.12 1.18 2.79
C ASP A 61 1.05 2.33 3.18
N SER A 62 2.31 2.24 2.75
CA SER A 62 3.34 3.22 3.05
C SER A 62 3.01 4.61 2.49
N LEU A 63 2.49 4.71 1.26
CA LEU A 63 2.09 6.00 0.68
C LEU A 63 0.93 6.66 1.45
N SER A 64 -0.03 5.86 1.92
CA SER A 64 -1.13 6.38 2.72
C SER A 64 -0.64 6.90 4.07
N GLN A 65 0.31 6.20 4.69
CA GLN A 65 0.94 6.63 5.94
C GLN A 65 1.74 7.92 5.73
N MET A 66 2.60 7.98 4.71
CA MET A 66 3.38 9.18 4.38
C MET A 66 2.48 10.39 4.12
N ARG A 67 1.33 10.19 3.48
CA ARG A 67 0.33 11.25 3.27
C ARG A 67 -0.27 11.73 4.59
N LEU A 68 -0.55 10.83 5.53
CA LEU A 68 -1.03 11.19 6.86
C LEU A 68 0.04 11.99 7.62
N ASP A 69 1.28 11.50 7.63
CA ASP A 69 2.41 12.15 8.32
C ASP A 69 2.65 13.56 7.77
N SER A 70 2.54 13.74 6.44
CA SER A 70 2.65 15.05 5.80
C SER A 70 1.55 16.03 6.25
N LYS A 71 0.32 15.54 6.48
CA LYS A 71 -0.78 16.37 7.00
C LYS A 71 -0.54 16.80 8.45
N LEU A 72 -0.01 15.89 9.26
CA LEU A 72 0.35 16.20 10.66
C LEU A 72 1.45 17.26 10.72
N LEU A 73 2.49 17.12 9.88
CA LEU A 73 3.57 18.10 9.79
C LEU A 73 3.04 19.51 9.44
N LEU A 74 2.13 19.60 8.45
CA LEU A 74 1.55 20.88 8.06
C LEU A 74 0.74 21.51 9.19
N PHE A 75 -0.01 20.70 9.94
CA PHE A 75 -0.76 21.16 11.10
C PHE A 75 0.18 21.72 12.18
N ASP A 76 1.23 20.99 12.54
CA ASP A 76 2.21 21.43 13.53
C ASP A 76 2.91 22.74 13.11
N LEU A 77 3.20 22.89 11.81
CA LEU A 77 3.78 24.11 11.24
C LEU A 77 2.84 25.31 11.40
N ASP A 78 1.54 25.13 11.17
CA ASP A 78 0.55 26.20 11.30
C ASP A 78 0.42 26.65 12.76
N ILE A 79 0.39 25.70 13.71
CA ILE A 79 0.40 26.02 15.15
C ILE A 79 1.69 26.78 15.53
N THR A 80 2.85 26.31 15.06
CA THR A 80 4.14 26.97 15.33
C THR A 80 4.18 28.41 14.82
N ARG A 81 3.59 28.65 13.64
CA ARG A 81 3.47 30.00 13.07
C ARG A 81 2.56 30.89 13.92
N GLU A 82 1.41 30.39 14.34
CA GLU A 82 0.49 31.14 15.19
C GLU A 82 1.10 31.47 16.56
N GLU A 83 1.84 30.54 17.16
CA GLU A 83 2.56 30.78 18.43
C GLU A 83 3.64 31.83 18.27
N ARG A 84 4.42 31.76 17.20
CA ARG A 84 5.43 32.78 16.87
C ARG A 84 4.78 34.15 16.69
N ASP A 85 3.71 34.23 15.92
CA ASP A 85 3.04 35.50 15.61
C ASP A 85 2.47 36.14 16.90
N ARG A 86 1.91 35.33 17.80
CA ARG A 86 1.51 35.77 19.15
C ARG A 86 2.69 36.27 19.98
N ALA A 87 3.83 35.58 19.93
CA ALA A 87 5.03 36.00 20.67
C ALA A 87 5.59 37.33 20.14
N ILE A 88 5.60 37.55 18.81
CA ILE A 88 6.01 38.81 18.19
C ILE A 88 5.10 39.95 18.66
N ALA A 89 3.78 39.76 18.59
CA ALA A 89 2.82 40.78 19.03
C ALA A 89 3.00 41.18 20.50
N GLN A 90 3.29 40.21 21.38
CA GLN A 90 3.58 40.49 22.80
C GLN A 90 4.88 41.27 23.02
N LEU A 91 5.89 41.06 22.17
CA LEU A 91 7.13 41.83 22.23
C LEU A 91 6.92 43.26 21.73
N GLU A 92 6.18 43.43 20.64
CA GLU A 92 5.81 44.76 20.13
C GLU A 92 5.01 45.56 21.16
N GLU A 93 4.09 44.93 21.90
CA GLU A 93 3.34 45.57 22.98
C GLU A 93 4.20 45.98 24.18
N ARG A 94 5.33 45.30 24.44
CA ARG A 94 6.25 45.62 25.55
C ARG A 94 7.27 46.69 25.22
N GLU A 95 7.59 46.88 23.95
CA GLU A 95 8.53 47.90 23.47
C GLU A 95 7.87 49.29 23.30
N TRP A 96 6.58 49.43 23.65
CA TRP A 96 5.81 50.67 23.67
C TRP A 96 5.33 51.04 25.08
#